data_AF-A0A6P0LIK5-F1
#
_entry.id   AF-A0A6P0LIK5-F1
#
_cell.length_a   1.000
_cell.length_b   1.000
_cell.length_c   1.000
_cell.angle_alpha   90.00
_cell.angle_beta   90.00
_cell.angle_gamma   90.00
#
_symmetry.space_group_name_H-M   'P 1'
#
loop_
_entity.id
_entity.type
_entity.pdbx_description
1 polymer ?
#
loop_
_entity_poly.entity_id
_entity_poly.type
_entity_poly.pdbx_seq_one_letter_code
_entity_poly.pdbx_strand_id
1 'polypeptide(L)'
;MADTHIRFDWAIKKLLRNKANFGVLEGFLSELLHFDITIKTLLESEANQETLDDKTNRVDILAETTDGELVLIEVQNNPQHDYFHRMLYGASKLVTEY
;
A
#
# COMPACT_ATOMS: atom_id res chain seq x y z
N MET A 1 -16.35 4.56 -24.70
CA MET A 1 -15.13 3.85 -25.13
C MET A 1 -14.85 2.80 -24.07
N ALA A 2 -14.38 1.61 -24.45
CA ALA A 2 -13.99 0.61 -23.44
C ALA A 2 -12.76 1.13 -22.67
N ASP A 3 -12.76 1.01 -21.35
CA ASP A 3 -11.61 1.37 -20.53
C ASP A 3 -10.42 0.48 -20.89
N THR A 4 -9.37 1.06 -21.48
CA THR A 4 -8.13 0.37 -21.84
C THR A 4 -7.06 0.45 -20.74
N HIS A 5 -7.37 1.14 -19.64
CA HIS A 5 -6.42 1.40 -18.57
C HIS A 5 -6.88 0.76 -17.26
N ILE A 6 -5.93 0.27 -16.48
CA ILE A 6 -6.16 -0.32 -15.17
C ILE A 6 -5.77 0.71 -14.12
N ARG A 7 -6.62 0.91 -13.10
CA ARG A 7 -6.28 1.79 -11.97
C ARG A 7 -5.13 1.20 -11.15
N PHE A 8 -4.21 2.05 -10.71
CA PHE A 8 -2.99 1.64 -10.03
C PHE A 8 -3.24 0.90 -8.71
N ASP A 9 -4.14 1.42 -7.88
CA ASP A 9 -4.60 0.79 -6.65
C ASP A 9 -5.20 -0.62 -6.87
N TRP A 10 -5.99 -0.78 -7.93
CA TRP A 10 -6.50 -2.08 -8.35
C TRP A 10 -5.37 -3.01 -8.78
N ALA A 11 -4.40 -2.52 -9.57
CA ALA A 11 -3.25 -3.29 -10.02
C ALA A 11 -2.42 -3.79 -8.83
N ILE A 12 -2.18 -2.95 -7.82
CA ILE A 12 -1.49 -3.38 -6.59
C ILE A 12 -2.27 -4.48 -5.88
N LYS A 13 -3.58 -4.28 -5.64
CA LYS A 13 -4.42 -5.27 -4.95
C LYS A 13 -4.54 -6.61 -5.69
N LYS A 14 -4.62 -6.59 -7.02
CA LYS A 14 -5.03 -7.77 -7.81
C LYS A 14 -3.91 -8.40 -8.62
N LEU A 15 -2.93 -7.63 -9.10
CA LEU A 15 -1.84 -8.12 -9.94
C LEU A 15 -0.54 -8.27 -9.15
N LEU A 16 -0.21 -7.27 -8.31
CA LEU A 16 1.08 -7.20 -7.63
C LEU A 16 1.10 -7.86 -6.24
N ARG A 17 -0.08 -8.27 -5.74
CA ARG A 17 -0.22 -8.98 -4.45
C ARG A 17 0.34 -10.41 -4.45
N ASN A 18 0.55 -11.01 -5.61
CA ASN A 18 1.17 -12.32 -5.68
C ASN A 18 2.62 -12.20 -5.20
N LYS A 19 3.03 -12.98 -4.19
CA LYS A 19 4.39 -12.95 -3.64
C LYS A 19 5.48 -13.14 -4.71
N ALA A 20 5.17 -13.85 -5.80
CA ALA A 20 6.08 -13.98 -6.95
C ALA A 20 6.34 -12.67 -7.70
N ASN A 21 5.47 -11.66 -7.52
CA ASN A 21 5.49 -10.37 -8.23
C ASN A 21 5.96 -9.21 -7.33
N PHE A 22 6.35 -9.45 -6.07
CA PHE A 22 6.77 -8.38 -5.16
C PHE A 22 7.96 -7.59 -5.70
N GLY A 23 8.89 -8.23 -6.42
CA GLY A 23 10.01 -7.52 -7.05
C GLY A 23 9.59 -6.43 -8.04
N VAL A 24 8.45 -6.60 -8.73
CA VAL A 24 7.90 -5.55 -9.62
C VAL A 24 7.37 -4.37 -8.81
N LEU A 25 6.69 -4.65 -7.69
CA LEU A 25 6.15 -3.61 -6.81
C LEU A 25 7.26 -2.88 -6.05
N GLU A 26 8.27 -3.60 -5.56
CA GLU A 26 9.47 -3.05 -4.92
C GLU A 26 10.21 -2.11 -5.86
N GLY A 27 10.52 -2.56 -7.08
CA GLY A 27 11.20 -1.73 -8.07
C GLY A 27 10.40 -0.49 -8.45
N PHE A 28 9.08 -0.63 -8.64
CA PHE A 28 8.20 0.49 -8.92
C PHE A 28 8.18 1.52 -7.78
N LEU A 29 8.00 1.08 -6.54
CA LEU A 29 7.94 1.96 -5.38
C LEU A 29 9.29 2.60 -5.09
N SER A 30 10.39 1.87 -5.27
CA SER A 30 11.75 2.39 -5.07
C SER A 30 12.04 3.53 -6.05
N GLU A 31 11.67 3.36 -7.32
CA GLU A 31 11.82 4.40 -8.33
C GLU A 31 10.95 5.63 -8.02
N LEU A 32 9.70 5.41 -7.59
CA LEU A 32 8.76 6.49 -7.26
C LEU A 32 9.20 7.29 -6.02
N LEU A 33 9.76 6.62 -5.02
CA LEU A 33 10.16 7.22 -3.75
C LEU A 33 11.60 7.77 -3.77
N HIS A 34 12.38 7.43 -4.80
CA HIS A 34 13.79 7.78 -4.95
C HIS A 34 14.70 7.19 -3.85
N PHE A 35 14.30 6.07 -3.25
CA PHE A 35 15.13 5.26 -2.37
C PHE A 35 14.68 3.80 -2.42
N ASP A 36 15.63 2.88 -2.25
CA ASP A 36 15.37 1.45 -2.34
C ASP A 36 14.60 0.93 -1.12
N ILE A 37 13.58 0.11 -1.39
CA ILE A 37 12.77 -0.53 -0.36
C ILE A 37 12.60 -2.03 -0.63
N THR A 38 12.56 -2.82 0.42
CA THR A 38 12.18 -4.23 0.40
C THR A 38 10.83 -4.40 1.10
N ILE A 39 9.85 -5.00 0.43
CA ILE A 39 8.53 -5.22 1.00
C ILE A 39 8.61 -6.38 2.01
N LYS A 40 8.28 -6.08 3.27
CA LYS A 40 8.17 -7.09 4.34
C LYS A 40 6.85 -7.83 4.25
N THR A 41 5.76 -7.07 4.19
CA THR A 41 4.42 -7.63 4.12
C THR A 41 3.43 -6.61 3.58
N LEU A 42 2.38 -7.10 2.93
CA LEU A 42 1.20 -6.32 2.65
C LEU A 42 0.31 -6.39 3.89
N LEU A 43 0.04 -5.25 4.51
CA LEU A 43 -0.84 -5.15 5.66
C LEU A 43 -2.27 -5.16 5.12
N GLU A 44 -2.97 -6.28 5.28
CA GLU A 44 -4.37 -6.35 4.86
C GLU A 44 -5.22 -5.46 5.77
N SER A 45 -5.60 -4.27 5.30
CA SER A 45 -6.73 -3.56 5.88
C SER A 45 -8.01 -4.02 5.16
N GLU A 46 -8.87 -4.71 5.90
CA GLU A 46 -10.29 -5.00 5.61
C GLU A 46 -10.60 -6.29 4.83
N ALA A 47 -10.66 -7.39 5.58
CA ALA A 47 -11.64 -8.43 5.34
C ALA A 47 -13.04 -7.91 5.75
N ASN A 48 -14.04 -8.14 4.90
CA ASN A 48 -15.47 -7.80 5.05
C ASN A 48 -15.86 -6.31 5.00
N GLN A 49 -16.25 -5.82 3.82
CA GLN A 49 -17.22 -4.74 3.69
C GLN A 49 -18.27 -5.12 2.64
N GLU A 50 -19.54 -5.08 3.06
CA GLU A 50 -20.68 -5.70 2.37
C GLU A 50 -21.31 -4.82 1.27
N THR A 51 -20.84 -3.58 1.06
CA THR A 51 -21.38 -2.71 0.01
C THR A 51 -20.34 -2.27 -1.02
N LEU A 52 -20.82 -1.99 -2.24
CA LEU A 52 -19.97 -1.62 -3.38
C LEU A 52 -19.24 -0.28 -3.19
N ASP A 53 -19.82 0.62 -2.37
CA ASP A 53 -19.28 1.95 -2.08
C ASP A 53 -18.22 1.94 -0.96
N ASP A 54 -18.25 0.92 -0.10
CA ASP A 54 -17.25 0.72 0.95
C ASP A 54 -15.93 0.18 0.43
N LYS A 55 -15.82 -0.21 -0.86
CA LYS A 55 -14.55 -0.70 -1.42
C LYS A 55 -13.51 0.41 -1.49
N THR A 56 -12.89 0.71 -0.36
CA THR A 56 -11.69 1.52 -0.28
C THR A 56 -10.62 0.75 -1.05
N ASN A 57 -10.28 1.22 -2.25
CA ASN A 57 -9.17 0.70 -3.01
C ASN A 57 -7.86 1.24 -2.39
N ARG A 58 -7.59 0.83 -1.15
CA ARG A 58 -6.39 1.17 -0.38
C ARG A 58 -5.49 -0.04 -0.15
N VAL A 59 -4.19 0.13 -0.32
CA VAL A 59 -3.21 -0.91 0.03
C VAL A 59 -2.20 -0.34 1.01
N ASP A 60 -2.05 -1.02 2.13
CA ASP A 60 -1.06 -0.70 3.15
C ASP A 60 0.11 -1.69 3.03
N ILE A 61 1.32 -1.16 2.97
CA ILE A 61 2.55 -1.92 2.72
C ILE A 61 3.53 -1.60 3.84
N LEU A 62 4.04 -2.64 4.51
CA LEU A 62 5.19 -2.53 5.37
C LEU A 62 6.43 -2.87 4.55
N ALA A 63 7.38 -1.94 4.50
CA ALA A 63 8.65 -2.11 3.84
C ALA A 63 9.81 -1.72 4.76
N GLU A 64 11.02 -2.06 4.35
CA GLU A 64 12.27 -1.68 5.02
C GLU A 64 13.20 -1.03 4.00
N THR A 65 13.85 0.07 4.38
CA THR A 65 14.89 0.72 3.58
C THR A 65 16.20 -0.07 3.63
N THR A 66 17.16 0.30 2.78
CA THR A 66 18.51 -0.28 2.83
C THR A 66 19.25 -0.01 4.14
N ASP A 67 18.86 1.04 4.87
CA ASP A 67 19.45 1.43 6.15
C ASP A 67 18.79 0.72 7.35
N GLY A 68 17.81 -0.15 7.10
CA GLY A 68 17.08 -0.90 8.13
C GLY A 68 15.93 -0.12 8.77
N GLU A 69 15.50 1.00 8.17
CA GLU A 69 14.37 1.76 8.66
C GLU A 69 13.06 1.15 8.16
N LEU A 70 12.09 0.97 9.07
CA LEU A 70 10.75 0.54 8.69
C LEU A 70 9.95 1.69 8.09
N VAL A 71 9.26 1.43 6.98
CA VAL A 71 8.44 2.41 6.28
C VAL A 71 7.05 1.84 6.06
N LEU A 72 6.03 2.62 6.44
CA LEU A 72 4.63 2.34 6.13
C LEU A 72 4.22 3.14 4.88
N ILE A 73 3.80 2.44 3.83
CA ILE A 73 3.35 3.04 2.57
C ILE A 73 1.85 2.76 2.39
N GLU A 74 1.06 3.83 2.31
CA GLU A 74 -0.39 3.77 2.04
C GLU A 74 -0.66 4.27 0.62
N VAL A 75 -1.17 3.40 -0.26
CA VAL A 75 -1.62 3.78 -1.60
C VAL A 75 -3.13 3.93 -1.61
N GLN A 76 -3.61 5.13 -1.92
CA GLN A 76 -5.04 5.46 -2.03
C GLN A 76 -5.32 6.24 -3.32
N ASN A 77 -6.50 6.04 -3.91
CA ASN A 77 -6.90 6.75 -5.13
C ASN A 77 -7.81 7.96 -4.87
N ASN A 78 -8.54 7.96 -3.76
CA ASN A 78 -9.50 9.02 -3.44
C ASN A 78 -9.04 9.77 -2.19
N PRO A 79 -9.18 11.10 -2.13
CA PRO A 79 -8.96 11.85 -0.90
C PRO A 79 -9.87 11.33 0.22
N GLN A 80 -9.32 11.24 1.43
CA GLN A 80 -10.07 10.86 2.62
C GLN A 80 -9.81 11.87 3.73
N HIS A 81 -10.87 12.36 4.36
CA HIS A 81 -10.79 13.44 5.36
C HIS A 81 -10.00 13.05 6.62
N ASP A 82 -9.95 11.77 6.93
CA ASP A 82 -9.28 11.18 8.09
C ASP A 82 -7.80 10.82 7.82
N TYR A 83 -7.24 11.17 6.64
CA TYR A 83 -5.86 10.86 6.25
C TYR A 83 -4.83 11.15 7.35
N PHE A 84 -4.87 12.34 7.96
CA PHE A 84 -3.90 12.70 9.01
C PHE A 84 -4.01 11.82 10.26
N HIS A 85 -5.23 11.42 10.64
CA HIS A 85 -5.43 10.53 11.79
C HIS A 85 -4.89 9.14 11.49
N ARG A 86 -5.04 8.66 10.25
CA ARG A 86 -4.49 7.37 9.82
C ARG A 86 -2.97 7.38 9.75
N MET A 87 -2.36 8.45 9.26
CA MET A 87 -0.90 8.58 9.28
C MET A 87 -0.35 8.56 10.70
N LEU A 88 -1.00 9.24 11.64
CA LEU A 88 -0.62 9.19 13.04
C LEU A 88 -0.78 7.78 13.63
N TYR A 89 -1.90 7.12 13.35
CA TYR A 89 -2.15 5.75 13.79
C TYR A 89 -1.12 4.76 13.21
N GLY A 90 -0.86 4.85 11.91
CA GLY A 90 0.11 4.02 11.19
C GLY A 90 1.53 4.20 11.73
N ALA A 91 1.95 5.44 11.98
CA ALA A 91 3.22 5.74 12.63
C ALA A 91 3.28 5.14 14.05
N SER A 92 2.20 5.26 14.84
CA SER A 92 2.17 4.68 16.18
C SER A 92 2.30 3.15 16.15
N LYS A 93 1.61 2.48 15.22
CA LYS A 93 1.71 1.04 15.01
C LYS A 93 3.13 0.61 14.63
N LEU A 94 3.77 1.36 13.73
CA LEU A 94 5.13 1.08 13.30
C LEU A 94 6.12 1.10 14.46
N VAL A 95 5.89 1.93 15.48
CA VAL A 95 6.73 2.01 16.69
C VAL A 95 6.38 0.93 17.73
N THR A 96 5.11 0.55 17.85
CA THR A 96 4.66 -0.34 18.94
C THR A 96 4.58 -1.82 18.54
N GLU A 97 4.35 -2.12 17.27
CA GLU A 97 4.09 -3.48 16.79
C GLU A 97 5.23 -4.09 15.98
N TYR A 98 6.19 -3.28 15.53
CA TYR A 98 7.32 -3.68 14.70
C TYR A 98 8.64 -3.12 15.24
#